data_AF-A0A7C5HZE9-F1
#
_entry.id   AF-A0A7C5HZE9-F1
#
_cell.length_a   1.000
_cell.length_b   1.000
_cell.length_c   1.000
_cell.angle_alpha   90.00
_cell.angle_beta   90.00
_cell.angle_gamma   90.00
#
_symmetry.space_group_name_H-M   'P 1'
#
loop_
_entity.id
_entity.type
_entity.pdbx_description
1 polymer ?
#
loop_
_entity_poly.entity_id
_entity_poly.type
_entity_poly.pdbx_seq_one_letter_code
_entity_poly.pdbx_strand_id
1 'polypeptide(L)' 'FGPVFAQLSLEKIDSAAIMSRATAGIIGGAAVFCMPGSLRACKLACKALIFPELGHIVRHIYHG' A
#
# COMPACT_ATOMS: atom_id res chain seq x y z
N PHE A 1 2.09 -5.33 -1.99
CA PHE A 1 1.50 -3.97 -1.98
C PHE A 1 1.20 -3.46 -3.39
N GLY A 2 2.20 -3.23 -4.25
CA GLY A 2 2.01 -2.64 -5.59
C GLY A 2 0.94 -3.30 -6.47
N PRO A 3 1.04 -4.61 -6.79
CA PRO A 3 0.03 -5.29 -7.62
C PRO A 3 -1.38 -5.26 -7.03
N VAL A 4 -1.50 -5.47 -5.71
CA VAL A 4 -2.79 -5.41 -5.01
C VAL A 4 -3.37 -3.99 -5.03
N PHE A 5 -2.54 -2.97 -4.83
CA PHE A 5 -2.96 -1.58 -4.93
C PHE A 5 -3.41 -1.21 -6.36
N ALA A 6 -2.72 -1.73 -7.38
CA ALA A 6 -3.11 -1.54 -8.78
C ALA A 6 -4.47 -2.20 -9.07
N GLN A 7 -4.70 -3.42 -8.58
CA GLN A 7 -6.00 -4.10 -8.71
C GLN A 7 -7.12 -3.32 -8.02
N LEU A 8 -6.94 -2.88 -6.78
CA LEU A 8 -7.93 -2.06 -6.08
C LEU A 8 -8.16 -0.71 -6.75
N SER A 9 -7.11 -0.14 -7.37
CA SER A 9 -7.24 1.09 -8.14
C SER A 9 -8.04 0.87 -9.42
N LEU A 10 -7.87 -0.27 -10.10
CA LEU A 10 -8.61 -0.63 -11.30
C LEU A 10 -10.13 -0.62 -11.03
N GLU A 11 -10.55 -1.11 -9.87
CA GLU A 11 -11.96 -1.09 -9.45
C GLU A 11 -12.51 0.33 -9.15
N LYS A 12 -11.65 1.35 -9.04
CA LYS A 12 -12.02 2.73 -8.64
C LYS A 12 -11.84 3.76 -9.74
N ILE A 13 -10.82 3.58 -10.58
CA ILE A 13 -10.41 4.54 -11.61
C ILE A 13 -10.17 3.89 -12.98
N ASP A 14 -10.61 2.63 -13.15
CA ASP A 14 -10.49 1.87 -14.39
C ASP A 14 -9.04 1.85 -14.93
N SER A 15 -8.87 2.02 -16.24
CA SER A 15 -7.57 1.96 -16.91
C SER A 15 -6.55 2.98 -16.39
N ALA A 16 -6.98 4.07 -15.75
CA ALA A 16 -6.06 5.03 -15.15
C ALA A 16 -5.19 4.41 -14.03
N ALA A 17 -5.63 3.27 -13.46
CA ALA A 17 -4.86 2.49 -12.51
C ALA A 17 -3.50 2.01 -13.05
N ILE A 18 -3.34 1.89 -14.38
CA ILE A 18 -2.06 1.52 -15.01
C ILE A 18 -0.95 2.54 -14.66
N MET A 19 -1.32 3.81 -14.45
CA MET A 19 -0.37 4.86 -14.07
C MET A 19 -0.05 4.86 -12.56
N SER A 20 -0.79 4.10 -11.75
CA SER A 20 -0.56 4.00 -10.31
C SER A 20 0.68 3.17 -10.01
N ARG A 21 1.78 3.85 -9.69
CA ARG A 21 3.01 3.21 -9.19
C ARG A 21 2.98 3.20 -7.67
N ALA A 22 2.98 2.01 -7.10
CA ALA A 22 3.00 1.81 -5.66
C ALA A 22 3.95 0.66 -5.29
N THR A 23 4.70 0.81 -4.20
CA THR A 23 5.61 -0.22 -3.68
C THR A 23 5.68 -0.13 -2.16
N ALA A 24 6.13 -1.19 -1.50
CA ALA A 24 6.34 -1.20 -0.06
C ALA A 24 7.45 -2.18 0.29
N GLY A 25 8.12 -1.94 1.42
CA GLY A 25 9.20 -2.79 1.92
C GLY A 25 9.59 -2.42 3.34
N ILE A 26 10.63 -3.08 3.85
CA ILE A 26 11.20 -2.79 5.18
C ILE A 26 12.60 -2.20 4.97
N ILE A 27 12.88 -1.07 5.61
CA ILE A 27 14.18 -0.39 5.57
C ILE A 27 14.58 -0.08 7.00
N GLY A 28 15.70 -0.64 7.46
CA GLY A 28 16.25 -0.36 8.80
C GLY A 28 15.29 -0.64 9.96
N GLY A 29 14.48 -1.71 9.86
CA GLY A 29 13.48 -2.03 10.90
C GLY A 29 12.21 -1.18 10.85
N ALA A 30 11.99 -0.41 9.78
CA ALA A 30 10.76 0.35 9.57
C ALA A 30 10.02 -0.12 8.31
N ALA A 31 8.70 -0.23 8.38
CA ALA A 31 7.86 -0.42 7.21
C ALA A 31 7.75 0.88 6.41
N VAL A 32 8.02 0.82 5.11
CA VAL A 32 7.97 1.97 4.20
C VAL A 32 6.99 1.67 3.07
N PHE A 33 6.09 2.60 2.80
CA PHE A 33 5.07 2.51 1.74
C PHE A 33 5.18 3.71 0.80
N CYS A 34 5.33 3.44 -0.49
CA CYS A 34 5.33 4.45 -1.55
C CYS A 34 4.07 4.29 -2.39
N MET A 35 3.31 5.36 -2.56
CA MET A 35 2.03 5.36 -3.28
C MET A 35 1.76 6.73 -3.93
N PRO A 36 0.79 6.85 -4.85
CA PRO A 36 0.42 8.14 -5.45
C PRO A 36 -0.07 9.14 -4.40
N GLY A 37 0.28 10.43 -4.56
CA GLY A 37 -0.01 11.47 -3.57
C GLY A 37 -1.46 12.00 -3.55
N SER A 38 -2.36 11.47 -4.38
CA SER A 38 -3.76 11.93 -4.37
C SER A 38 -4.48 11.44 -3.11
N LEU A 39 -5.34 12.28 -2.52
CA LEU A 39 -6.07 11.93 -1.29
C LEU A 39 -6.87 10.64 -1.43
N ARG A 40 -7.42 10.37 -2.62
CA ARG A 40 -8.16 9.13 -2.92
C ARG A 40 -7.24 7.91 -2.86
N ALA A 41 -6.05 7.98 -3.48
CA ALA A 41 -5.05 6.91 -3.45
C ALA A 41 -4.57 6.63 -2.03
N CYS A 42 -4.22 7.67 -1.27
CA CYS A 42 -3.79 7.52 0.12
C CYS A 42 -4.88 6.89 0.99
N LYS A 43 -6.14 7.32 0.84
CA LYS A 43 -7.27 6.71 1.58
C LYS A 43 -7.46 5.23 1.22
N LEU A 44 -7.36 4.88 -0.06
CA LEU A 44 -7.47 3.49 -0.52
C LEU A 44 -6.35 2.63 0.07
N ALA A 45 -5.09 3.05 -0.08
CA ALA A 45 -3.93 2.32 0.45
C ALA A 45 -4.02 2.16 1.98
N CYS A 46 -4.30 3.25 2.70
CA CYS A 46 -4.35 3.21 4.17
C CYS A 46 -5.46 2.30 4.67
N LYS A 47 -6.69 2.47 4.18
CA LYS A 47 -7.85 1.75 4.71
C LYS A 47 -7.92 0.29 4.27
N ALA A 48 -7.57 0.01 3.01
CA ALA A 48 -7.74 -1.33 2.45
C ALA A 48 -6.51 -2.23 2.66
N LEU A 49 -5.31 -1.66 2.83
CA LEU A 49 -4.06 -2.42 2.85
C LEU A 49 -3.22 -2.19 4.11
N ILE A 50 -2.95 -0.94 4.48
CA ILE A 50 -1.93 -0.64 5.51
C ILE A 50 -2.49 -0.80 6.92
N PHE A 51 -3.62 -0.18 7.24
CA PHE A 51 -4.20 -0.22 8.58
C PHE A 51 -4.65 -1.63 9.02
N PRO A 52 -5.26 -2.46 8.17
CA PRO A 52 -5.62 -3.83 8.55
C PRO A 52 -4.40 -4.70 8.90
N GLU A 53 -3.28 -4.51 8.21
CA GLU A 53 -2.08 -5.35 8.35
C GLU A 53 -1.03 -4.78 9.31
N LEU A 54 -1.24 -3.59 9.85
CA LEU A 54 -0.21 -2.84 10.59
C LEU A 54 0.35 -3.62 11.78
N GLY A 55 -0.52 -4.31 12.53
CA GLY A 55 -0.10 -5.17 13.64
C GLY A 55 0.74 -6.38 13.19
N HIS A 56 0.36 -7.03 12.08
CA HIS A 56 1.10 -8.14 11.52
C HIS A 56 2.46 -7.70 10.98
N ILE A 57 2.50 -6.56 10.27
CA ILE A 57 3.73 -5.96 9.74
C ILE A 57 4.72 -5.68 10.87
N VAL A 58 4.26 -5.00 11.93
CA VAL A 58 5.09 -4.68 13.10
C VAL A 58 5.62 -5.96 13.75
N ARG A 59 4.76 -6.96 13.96
CA ARG A 59 5.19 -8.24 14.54
C ARG A 59 6.26 -8.93 13.69
N HIS A 60 6.08 -8.96 12.38
CA HIS A 60 7.04 -9.55 11.44
C HIS A 60 8.36 -8.79 11.39
N ILE A 61 8.36 -7.47 11.57
CA ILE A 61 9.60 -6.67 11.62
C ILE A 61 10.40 -6.97 12.89
N TYR A 62 9.74 -7.13 14.04
CA TYR A 62 10.42 -7.32 15.33
C TYR A 62 10.74 -8.79 15.69
N HIS A 63 10.03 -9.76 15.10
CA HIS A 63 10.16 -11.18 15.44
C HIS A 63 10.51 -12.08 14.24
N GLY A 64 10.68 -11.50 13.05
CA GLY A 64 11.12 -12.20 11.83
C GLY A 64 12.62 -12.14 11.63
#